data_AF-A0A2T0MAW4-F1
#
_entry.id   AF-A0A2T0MAW4-F1
#
_cell.length_a   1.000
_cell.length_b   1.000
_cell.length_c   1.000
_cell.angle_alpha   90.00
_cell.angle_beta   90.00
_cell.angle_gamma   90.00
#
_symmetry.space_group_name_H-M   'P 1'
#
loop_
_entity.id
_entity.type
_entity.pdbx_description
1 polymer ?
#
loop_
_entity_poly.entity_id
_entity_poly.type
_entity_poly.pdbx_seq_one_letter_code
_entity_poly.pdbx_strand_id
1 'polypeptide(L)'
;MNHKYIHASLTRISDLAEKEFEVKGIPKESWHTGDYVACKVINAGAESLKIELPNGRMRGVISGESIIGALGERFATLEATGSWRNVTENLKMSVLTGAGLMGKLTSKSIFIPKMMRVAYVGHVFRGEDKVTMDSFVKPIETVPFNTPVILFVGTSMSAGKTTSGRIVTNIFKQAGYRVVGAKLTGAGRFKDILAFKDAGADAILDFVDVGLPSSICPKEIYQQKLEQMLSMISSQNADIAIVEIGASPLEPYNGDSAIDALREHIKCTILSASDPYAVHGLMKAFDIVPDIVTGIATNTLAGVRMVEKLCRVKALNLIDSTTMTGLKRILTATTGFSFEQK
;
A
#
# COMPACT_ATOMS: atom_id res chain seq x y z
N MET A 1 5.19 28.27 -4.25
CA MET A 1 5.45 26.89 -4.72
C MET A 1 6.44 26.98 -5.86
N ASN A 2 7.58 26.29 -5.75
CA ASN A 2 8.56 26.23 -6.83
C ASN A 2 8.00 25.32 -7.95
N HIS A 3 7.52 25.91 -9.04
CA HIS A 3 6.93 25.18 -10.17
C HIS A 3 7.93 24.29 -10.94
N LYS A 4 9.20 24.27 -10.51
CA LYS A 4 10.29 23.53 -11.15
C LYS A 4 10.13 22.00 -11.07
N TYR A 5 9.48 21.48 -10.03
CA TYR A 5 9.34 20.05 -9.83
C TYR A 5 7.89 19.61 -9.57
N ILE A 6 7.54 18.44 -10.11
CA ILE A 6 6.34 17.70 -9.76
C ILE A 6 6.70 16.83 -8.55
N HIS A 7 6.10 17.12 -7.40
CA HIS A 7 6.22 16.27 -6.23
C HIS A 7 5.25 15.10 -6.38
N ALA A 8 5.75 13.87 -6.31
CA ALA A 8 4.93 12.67 -6.33
C ALA A 8 4.52 12.25 -4.89
N SER A 9 3.53 11.39 -4.74
CA SER A 9 2.93 11.09 -3.42
C SER A 9 3.86 10.37 -2.43
N LEU A 10 4.97 9.78 -2.87
CA LEU A 10 6.03 9.32 -1.96
C LEU A 10 6.73 10.47 -1.22
N THR A 11 6.57 11.71 -1.68
CA THR A 11 7.09 12.92 -1.00
C THR A 11 6.10 13.50 0.01
N ARG A 12 4.91 12.90 0.21
CA ARG A 12 3.83 13.50 1.01
C ARG A 12 4.15 13.68 2.50
N ILE A 13 5.13 12.94 3.03
CA ILE A 13 5.60 13.06 4.41
C ILE A 13 6.65 14.16 4.56
N SER A 14 7.16 14.69 3.44
CA SER A 14 8.23 15.67 3.41
C SER A 14 7.72 17.09 3.27
N ASP A 15 8.57 18.06 3.61
CA ASP A 15 8.33 19.50 3.37
C ASP A 15 9.03 20.01 2.09
N LEU A 16 9.30 19.12 1.13
CA LEU A 16 10.06 19.44 -0.09
C LEU A 16 9.32 20.39 -1.03
N ALA A 17 7.99 20.51 -0.94
CA ALA A 17 7.22 21.45 -1.75
C ALA A 17 7.24 22.88 -1.17
N GLU A 18 7.54 22.99 0.12
CA GLU A 18 7.48 24.20 0.92
C GLU A 18 8.87 24.80 1.16
N LYS A 19 9.89 23.97 1.36
CA LYS A 19 11.25 24.39 1.69
C LYS A 19 12.25 24.07 0.58
N GLU A 20 13.23 24.96 0.44
CA GLU A 20 14.27 24.81 -0.56
C GLU A 20 15.17 23.59 -0.33
N PHE A 21 15.73 23.11 -1.43
CA PHE A 21 16.68 22.01 -1.49
C PHE A 21 17.54 22.13 -2.74
N GLU A 22 18.69 21.46 -2.71
CA GLU A 22 19.59 21.32 -3.85
C GLU A 22 19.47 19.93 -4.46
N VAL A 23 19.85 19.82 -5.73
CA VAL A 23 19.89 18.53 -6.44
C VAL A 23 21.33 18.26 -6.86
N LYS A 24 21.95 17.22 -6.28
CA LYS A 24 23.36 16.86 -6.51
C LYS A 24 23.47 15.45 -7.08
N GLY A 25 24.27 15.29 -8.13
CA GLY A 25 24.66 13.97 -8.62
C GLY A 25 25.64 13.32 -7.64
N ILE A 26 25.40 12.05 -7.27
CA ILE A 26 26.29 11.27 -6.41
C ILE A 26 26.55 9.89 -7.04
N PRO A 27 27.67 9.23 -6.70
CA PRO A 27 27.99 7.88 -7.18
C PRO A 27 26.89 6.88 -6.83
N LYS A 28 26.69 5.89 -7.71
CA LYS A 28 25.60 4.91 -7.57
C LYS A 28 25.73 4.07 -6.30
N GLU A 29 26.94 3.86 -5.82
CA GLU A 29 27.28 3.14 -4.59
C GLU A 29 26.72 3.82 -3.34
N SER A 30 26.42 5.13 -3.43
CA SER A 30 25.82 5.92 -2.34
C SER A 30 24.30 6.01 -2.40
N TRP A 31 23.67 5.37 -3.39
CA TRP A 31 22.21 5.34 -3.54
C TRP A 31 21.60 4.30 -2.62
N HIS A 32 20.48 4.64 -2.01
CA HIS A 32 19.78 3.78 -1.05
C HIS A 32 18.27 3.83 -1.30
N THR A 33 17.57 2.77 -0.88
CA THR A 33 16.09 2.79 -0.82
C THR A 33 15.64 3.93 0.08
N GLY A 34 14.63 4.69 -0.36
CA GLY A 34 14.08 5.83 0.39
C GLY A 34 14.81 7.15 0.12
N ASP A 35 15.86 7.15 -0.70
CA ASP A 35 16.48 8.39 -1.17
C ASP A 35 15.52 9.18 -2.06
N TYR A 36 15.33 10.47 -1.76
CA TYR A 36 14.61 11.37 -2.65
C TYR A 36 15.50 11.78 -3.82
N VAL A 37 14.98 11.62 -5.04
CA VAL A 37 15.69 11.91 -6.28
C VAL A 37 14.86 12.79 -7.20
N ALA A 38 15.54 13.71 -7.87
CA ALA A 38 15.01 14.45 -8.99
C ALA A 38 15.29 13.71 -10.29
N CYS A 39 14.26 13.50 -11.10
CA CYS A 39 14.35 12.85 -12.39
C CYS A 39 13.68 13.69 -13.48
N LYS A 40 14.30 13.81 -14.65
CA LYS A 40 13.74 14.49 -15.82
C LYS A 40 12.93 13.51 -16.67
N VAL A 41 11.70 13.87 -17.03
CA VAL A 41 10.82 13.05 -17.87
C VAL A 41 11.39 12.98 -19.29
N ILE A 42 11.70 11.75 -19.74
CA ILE A 42 12.12 11.45 -21.12
C ILE A 42 10.89 11.16 -21.98
N ASN A 43 9.94 10.39 -21.42
CA ASN A 43 8.71 9.99 -22.08
C ASN A 43 7.62 9.74 -21.04
N ALA A 44 6.44 10.34 -21.24
CA ALA A 44 5.31 10.25 -20.31
C ALA A 44 4.72 8.82 -20.19
N GLY A 45 5.01 7.92 -21.14
CA GLY A 45 4.34 6.63 -21.24
C GLY A 45 2.98 6.74 -21.92
N ALA A 46 2.09 5.80 -21.64
CA ALA A 46 0.70 5.88 -22.09
C ALA A 46 -0.10 6.94 -21.32
N GLU A 47 -1.12 7.50 -21.96
CA GLU A 47 -1.97 8.57 -21.41
C GLU A 47 -2.68 8.19 -20.09
N SER A 48 -2.96 6.91 -19.90
CA SER A 48 -3.54 6.38 -18.66
C SER A 48 -2.59 6.43 -17.46
N LEU A 49 -1.28 6.58 -17.71
CA LEU A 49 -0.28 6.68 -16.64
C LEU A 49 -0.15 8.12 -16.17
N LYS A 50 -0.50 8.33 -14.91
CA LYS A 50 -0.46 9.63 -14.24
C LYS A 50 0.43 9.54 -12.99
N ILE A 51 1.03 10.66 -12.62
CA ILE A 51 1.69 10.82 -11.32
C ILE A 51 0.63 11.17 -10.28
N GLU A 52 0.65 10.45 -9.18
CA GLU A 52 -0.12 10.74 -7.98
C GLU A 52 0.60 11.83 -7.18
N LEU A 53 -0.06 12.95 -6.95
CA LEU A 53 0.47 14.07 -6.18
C LEU A 53 0.35 13.80 -4.66
N PRO A 54 1.07 14.54 -3.80
CA PRO A 54 0.98 14.42 -2.34
C PRO A 54 -0.44 14.51 -1.76
N ASN A 55 -1.36 15.19 -2.46
CA ASN A 55 -2.77 15.29 -2.07
C ASN A 55 -3.67 14.19 -2.69
N GLY A 56 -3.10 13.19 -3.34
CA GLY A 56 -3.83 12.09 -3.99
C GLY A 56 -4.36 12.37 -5.39
N ARG A 57 -4.26 13.61 -5.89
CA ARG A 57 -4.72 13.93 -7.26
C ARG A 57 -3.81 13.26 -8.30
N MET A 58 -4.42 12.76 -9.38
CA MET A 58 -3.69 12.20 -10.51
C MET A 58 -3.42 13.27 -11.56
N ARG A 59 -2.15 13.51 -11.87
CA ARG A 59 -1.68 14.52 -12.83
C ARG A 59 -0.94 13.85 -14.00
N GLY A 60 -1.27 14.25 -15.23
CA GLY A 60 -0.45 13.89 -16.39
C GLY A 60 0.94 14.56 -16.33
N VAL A 61 1.86 14.11 -17.17
CA VAL A 61 3.19 14.72 -17.28
C VAL A 61 3.54 14.95 -18.75
N ILE A 62 4.39 15.94 -19.00
CA ILE A 62 4.96 16.20 -20.33
C ILE A 62 6.48 15.99 -20.31
N SER A 63 7.04 15.72 -21.49
CA SER A 63 8.49 15.54 -21.64
C SER A 63 9.24 16.80 -21.21
N GLY A 64 10.38 16.64 -20.55
CA GLY A 64 11.21 17.73 -20.05
C GLY A 64 10.87 18.22 -18.64
N GLU A 65 9.68 17.93 -18.11
CA GLU A 65 9.34 18.19 -16.70
C GLU A 65 10.26 17.40 -15.76
N SER A 66 10.42 17.87 -14.53
CA SER A 66 11.17 17.18 -13.49
C SER A 66 10.23 16.67 -12.39
N ILE A 67 10.45 15.45 -11.92
CA ILE A 67 9.67 14.80 -10.87
C ILE A 67 10.59 14.56 -9.68
N ILE A 68 10.12 14.87 -8.46
CA ILE A 68 10.69 14.33 -7.22
C ILE A 68 9.93 13.07 -6.85
N GLY A 69 10.67 11.97 -6.73
CA GLY A 69 10.19 10.68 -6.23
C GLY A 69 11.22 10.06 -5.31
N ALA A 70 11.01 8.80 -4.93
CA ALA A 70 11.93 8.07 -4.06
C ALA A 70 12.46 6.81 -4.76
N LEU A 71 13.74 6.51 -4.56
CA LEU A 71 14.32 5.24 -5.01
C LEU A 71 13.70 4.09 -4.21
N GLY A 72 13.29 3.02 -4.91
CA GLY A 72 12.79 1.84 -4.24
C GLY A 72 12.60 0.65 -5.17
N GLU A 73 12.00 -0.40 -4.63
CA GLU A 73 11.86 -1.67 -5.33
C GLU A 73 10.39 -2.06 -5.44
N ARG A 74 10.03 -2.65 -6.57
CA ARG A 74 8.69 -3.15 -6.84
C ARG A 74 8.80 -4.56 -7.37
N PHE A 75 8.04 -5.47 -6.77
CA PHE A 75 7.86 -6.83 -7.25
C PHE A 75 6.36 -7.08 -7.43
N ALA A 76 5.88 -7.20 -8.65
CA ALA A 76 4.44 -7.36 -8.90
C ALA A 76 4.20 -8.56 -9.82
N THR A 77 3.38 -9.49 -9.36
CA THR A 77 3.03 -10.71 -10.11
C THR A 77 2.11 -10.44 -11.31
N LEU A 78 1.32 -9.38 -11.27
CA LEU A 78 0.37 -9.01 -12.34
C LEU A 78 0.74 -7.75 -13.12
N GLU A 79 1.65 -6.94 -12.58
CA GLU A 79 1.98 -5.62 -13.15
C GLU A 79 3.44 -5.52 -13.58
N ALA A 80 4.23 -4.68 -12.90
CA ALA A 80 5.59 -4.34 -13.28
C ALA A 80 6.55 -4.55 -12.10
N THR A 81 7.71 -5.12 -12.41
CA THR A 81 8.79 -5.40 -11.46
C THR A 81 10.02 -4.57 -11.86
N GLY A 82 10.69 -4.01 -10.86
CA GLY A 82 11.88 -3.20 -11.07
C GLY A 82 12.52 -2.77 -9.76
N SER A 83 13.76 -2.32 -9.86
CA SER A 83 14.56 -1.91 -8.70
C SER A 83 15.50 -0.78 -9.10
N TRP A 84 15.72 0.17 -8.20
CA TRP A 84 16.76 1.19 -8.36
C TRP A 84 18.16 0.58 -8.49
N ARG A 85 18.40 -0.60 -7.89
CA ARG A 85 19.68 -1.31 -7.96
C ARG A 85 20.07 -1.69 -9.39
N ASN A 86 19.07 -1.97 -10.24
CA ASN A 86 19.29 -2.35 -11.64
C ASN A 86 19.47 -1.15 -12.58
N VAL A 87 19.46 0.10 -12.10
CA VAL A 87 19.75 1.28 -12.93
C VAL A 87 21.19 1.18 -13.44
N THR A 88 21.38 1.30 -14.75
CA THR A 88 22.70 1.18 -15.37
C THR A 88 23.38 2.55 -15.48
N GLU A 89 24.63 2.59 -15.96
CA GLU A 89 25.42 3.82 -16.18
C GLU A 89 24.74 4.88 -17.07
N ASN A 90 23.70 4.51 -17.83
CA ASN A 90 22.92 5.49 -18.60
C ASN A 90 21.95 6.32 -17.74
N LEU A 91 21.83 6.00 -16.45
CA LEU A 91 21.03 6.73 -15.46
C LEU A 91 19.53 6.85 -15.82
N LYS A 92 19.03 5.97 -16.69
CA LYS A 92 17.62 5.93 -17.12
C LYS A 92 16.82 4.96 -16.26
N MET A 93 15.69 5.45 -15.77
CA MET A 93 14.75 4.72 -14.93
C MET A 93 13.35 4.72 -15.54
N SER A 94 12.45 4.03 -14.84
CA SER A 94 11.01 4.09 -15.00
C SER A 94 10.37 4.55 -13.69
N VAL A 95 9.19 5.15 -13.80
CA VAL A 95 8.31 5.37 -12.65
C VAL A 95 7.54 4.08 -12.41
N LEU A 96 8.01 3.27 -11.47
CA LEU A 96 7.50 1.93 -11.18
C LEU A 96 6.09 1.95 -10.59
N THR A 97 5.74 3.01 -9.87
CA THR A 97 4.37 3.29 -9.42
C THR A 97 4.04 4.76 -9.63
N GLY A 98 2.77 5.08 -9.86
CA GLY A 98 2.31 6.48 -10.00
C GLY A 98 2.68 7.38 -8.81
N ALA A 99 2.99 6.81 -7.63
CA ALA A 99 3.46 7.54 -6.46
C ALA A 99 4.88 8.10 -6.57
N GLY A 100 5.57 7.85 -7.68
CA GLY A 100 6.95 8.30 -7.90
C GLY A 100 7.98 7.32 -7.34
N LEU A 101 7.67 6.01 -7.32
CA LEU A 101 8.66 4.99 -7.01
C LEU A 101 9.63 4.85 -8.19
N MET A 102 10.88 5.24 -8.01
CA MET A 102 11.88 5.34 -9.07
C MET A 102 12.78 4.11 -9.08
N GLY A 103 12.93 3.49 -10.26
CA GLY A 103 13.85 2.39 -10.45
C GLY A 103 13.90 1.89 -11.89
N LYS A 104 14.81 0.97 -12.18
CA LYS A 104 14.88 0.35 -13.51
C LYS A 104 13.79 -0.71 -13.62
N LEU A 105 12.92 -0.57 -14.63
CA LEU A 105 11.99 -1.64 -15.01
C LEU A 105 12.77 -2.85 -15.52
N THR A 106 12.58 -4.01 -14.90
CA THR A 106 13.21 -5.28 -15.29
C THR A 106 12.23 -6.21 -15.98
N SER A 107 10.95 -6.19 -15.57
CA SER A 107 9.89 -6.98 -16.21
C SER A 107 8.54 -6.27 -16.09
N LYS A 108 7.64 -6.53 -17.03
CA LYS A 108 6.24 -6.09 -16.97
C LYS A 108 5.33 -7.11 -17.65
N SER A 109 4.10 -7.21 -17.16
CA SER A 109 3.02 -7.90 -17.85
C SER A 109 2.78 -7.32 -19.25
N ILE A 110 2.35 -8.18 -20.17
CA ILE A 110 1.99 -7.80 -21.55
C ILE A 110 0.84 -6.79 -21.58
N PHE A 111 -0.01 -6.81 -20.56
CA PHE A 111 -1.17 -5.92 -20.43
C PHE A 111 -0.79 -4.54 -19.86
N ILE A 112 0.43 -4.39 -19.31
CA ILE A 112 0.88 -3.09 -18.81
C ILE A 112 1.30 -2.23 -20.00
N PRO A 113 0.73 -1.01 -20.14
CA PRO A 113 1.08 -0.12 -21.22
C PRO A 113 2.54 0.35 -21.11
N LYS A 114 3.00 1.10 -22.11
CA LYS A 114 4.35 1.67 -22.09
C LYS A 114 4.52 2.56 -20.85
N MET A 115 5.43 2.17 -19.95
CA MET A 115 5.68 2.89 -18.70
C MET A 115 6.42 4.21 -18.92
N MET A 116 6.16 5.16 -18.04
CA MET A 116 6.85 6.45 -17.99
C MET A 116 8.35 6.23 -17.78
N ARG A 117 9.17 6.92 -18.59
CA ARG A 117 10.64 6.85 -18.53
C ARG A 117 11.21 8.18 -18.10
N VAL A 118 12.19 8.12 -17.21
CA VAL A 118 12.84 9.29 -16.64
C VAL A 118 14.37 9.11 -16.65
N ALA A 119 15.11 10.21 -16.68
CA ALA A 119 16.55 10.26 -16.48
C ALA A 119 16.82 10.82 -15.09
N TYR A 120 17.65 10.15 -14.30
CA TYR A 120 18.14 10.68 -13.04
C TYR A 120 18.88 12.01 -13.25
N VAL A 121 18.65 12.97 -12.37
CA VAL A 121 19.34 14.26 -12.34
C VAL A 121 20.23 14.37 -11.10
N GLY A 122 19.71 13.97 -9.94
CA GLY A 122 20.44 14.07 -8.67
C GLY A 122 19.60 13.63 -7.48
N HIS A 123 20.25 13.49 -6.34
CA HIS A 123 19.60 13.33 -5.03
C HIS A 123 19.25 14.70 -4.44
N VAL A 124 18.25 14.72 -3.57
CA VAL A 124 17.84 15.91 -2.84
C VAL A 124 18.77 16.14 -1.64
N PHE A 125 19.27 17.37 -1.47
CA PHE A 125 20.16 17.77 -0.40
C PHE A 125 19.69 19.06 0.30
N ARG A 126 20.05 19.20 1.57
CA ARG A 126 20.04 20.46 2.32
C ARG A 126 21.42 20.71 2.89
N GLY A 127 22.16 21.64 2.29
CA GLY A 127 23.59 21.79 2.56
C GLY A 127 24.34 20.50 2.17
N GLU A 128 25.04 19.91 3.13
CA GLU A 128 25.79 18.66 2.95
C GLU A 128 24.95 17.40 3.24
N ASP A 129 23.76 17.55 3.84
CA ASP A 129 22.94 16.42 4.24
C ASP A 129 22.05 15.92 3.10
N LYS A 130 22.18 14.63 2.78
CA LYS A 130 21.29 13.94 1.85
C LYS A 130 19.91 13.79 2.50
N VAL A 131 18.88 14.31 1.84
CA VAL A 131 17.50 14.24 2.33
C VAL A 131 16.84 12.95 1.83
N THR A 132 16.31 12.16 2.76
CA THR A 132 15.68 10.87 2.50
C THR A 132 14.27 10.87 3.07
N MET A 133 13.50 9.82 2.79
CA MET A 133 12.20 9.61 3.44
C MET A 133 12.33 9.56 4.97
N ASP A 134 13.38 8.94 5.49
CA ASP A 134 13.64 8.84 6.93
C ASP A 134 13.96 10.18 7.60
N SER A 135 14.43 11.17 6.84
CA SER A 135 14.62 12.54 7.34
C SER A 135 13.31 13.20 7.84
N PHE A 136 12.15 12.63 7.50
CA PHE A 136 10.84 13.16 7.86
C PHE A 136 10.02 12.26 8.79
N VAL A 137 10.54 11.09 9.13
CA VAL A 137 9.89 10.20 10.09
C VAL A 137 10.09 10.78 11.48
N LYS A 138 8.99 11.17 12.13
CA LYS A 138 9.05 11.71 13.48
C LYS A 138 9.31 10.57 14.46
N PRO A 139 10.23 10.74 15.43
CA PRO A 139 10.34 9.82 16.55
C PRO A 139 8.99 9.66 17.24
N ILE A 140 8.67 8.42 17.60
CA ILE A 140 7.46 8.08 18.35
C ILE A 140 7.85 7.16 19.52
N GLU A 141 7.26 7.40 20.67
CA GLU A 141 7.38 6.49 21.80
C GLU A 141 6.72 5.14 21.47
N THR A 142 7.30 4.05 21.96
CA THR A 142 6.71 2.72 21.78
C THR A 142 5.40 2.65 22.55
N VAL A 143 4.30 2.47 21.82
CA VAL A 143 2.96 2.29 22.42
C VAL A 143 2.53 0.83 22.20
N PRO A 144 2.18 0.09 23.27
CA PRO A 144 1.67 -1.27 23.12
C PRO A 144 0.44 -1.32 22.22
N PHE A 145 0.49 -2.17 21.20
CA PHE A 145 -0.60 -2.34 20.26
C PHE A 145 -1.69 -3.20 20.90
N ASN A 146 -2.90 -2.65 21.04
CA ASN A 146 -4.05 -3.35 21.63
C ASN A 146 -5.33 -3.21 20.79
N THR A 147 -5.28 -2.44 19.70
CA THR A 147 -6.45 -2.16 18.86
C THR A 147 -6.89 -3.44 18.15
N PRO A 148 -8.16 -3.86 18.23
CA PRO A 148 -8.64 -5.02 17.48
C PRO A 148 -8.53 -4.78 15.98
N VAL A 149 -8.16 -5.83 15.24
CA VAL A 149 -7.84 -5.75 13.80
C VAL A 149 -8.84 -6.52 12.96
N ILE A 150 -9.31 -5.91 11.88
CA ILE A 150 -9.84 -6.62 10.72
C ILE A 150 -8.76 -6.65 9.65
N LEU A 151 -8.26 -7.85 9.36
CA LEU A 151 -7.17 -8.09 8.45
C LEU A 151 -7.69 -8.37 7.04
N PHE A 152 -7.17 -7.65 6.05
CA PHE A 152 -7.41 -7.88 4.63
C PHE A 152 -6.16 -8.45 3.99
N VAL A 153 -6.25 -9.72 3.58
CA VAL A 153 -5.23 -10.42 2.79
C VAL A 153 -5.77 -10.71 1.40
N GLY A 154 -4.88 -11.01 0.46
CA GLY A 154 -5.32 -11.29 -0.90
C GLY A 154 -4.37 -12.18 -1.67
N THR A 155 -4.92 -12.96 -2.58
CA THR A 155 -4.16 -13.91 -3.40
C THR A 155 -3.26 -13.21 -4.42
N SER A 156 -3.57 -11.96 -4.76
CA SER A 156 -2.82 -11.15 -5.71
C SER A 156 -3.12 -9.66 -5.56
N MET A 157 -2.41 -8.83 -6.33
CA MET A 157 -2.75 -7.42 -6.53
C MET A 157 -4.13 -7.29 -7.19
N SER A 158 -4.87 -6.23 -6.88
CA SER A 158 -6.17 -5.95 -7.50
C SER A 158 -7.25 -7.03 -7.28
N ALA A 159 -7.08 -7.94 -6.32
CA ALA A 159 -8.06 -8.97 -5.98
C ALA A 159 -9.31 -8.45 -5.23
N GLY A 160 -9.31 -7.18 -4.82
CA GLY A 160 -10.44 -6.54 -4.14
C GLY A 160 -10.19 -6.04 -2.71
N LYS A 161 -8.98 -6.24 -2.15
CA LYS A 161 -8.63 -5.89 -0.76
C LYS A 161 -9.06 -4.47 -0.36
N THR A 162 -8.58 -3.47 -1.10
CA THR A 162 -8.89 -2.06 -0.83
C THR A 162 -10.39 -1.76 -0.93
N THR A 163 -11.10 -2.34 -1.90
CA THR A 163 -12.56 -2.19 -2.04
C THR A 163 -13.30 -2.78 -0.83
N SER A 164 -12.92 -3.99 -0.42
CA SER A 164 -13.48 -4.65 0.77
C SER A 164 -13.18 -3.87 2.04
N GLY A 165 -11.96 -3.35 2.19
CA GLY A 165 -11.55 -2.48 3.29
C GLY A 165 -12.38 -1.20 3.37
N ARG A 166 -12.66 -0.55 2.23
CA ARG A 166 -13.57 0.62 2.15
C ARG A 166 -14.97 0.30 2.65
N ILE A 167 -15.53 -0.84 2.23
CA ILE A 167 -16.89 -1.25 2.59
C ILE A 167 -16.97 -1.48 4.11
N VAL A 168 -16.03 -2.23 4.67
CA VAL A 168 -15.99 -2.49 6.12
C VAL A 168 -15.74 -1.21 6.91
N THR A 169 -14.83 -0.34 6.45
CA THR A 169 -14.60 0.98 7.06
C THR A 169 -15.91 1.76 7.15
N ASN A 170 -16.66 1.86 6.04
CA ASN A 170 -17.94 2.58 6.02
C ASN A 170 -18.98 1.95 6.98
N ILE A 171 -19.02 0.62 7.15
CA ILE A 171 -19.92 -0.04 8.11
C ILE A 171 -19.63 0.39 9.54
N PHE A 172 -18.35 0.36 9.94
CA PHE A 172 -17.95 0.78 11.29
C PHE A 172 -18.21 2.28 11.51
N LYS A 173 -17.93 3.11 10.51
CA LYS A 173 -18.20 4.55 10.58
C LYS A 173 -19.69 4.87 10.69
N GLN A 174 -20.55 4.19 9.94
CA GLN A 174 -22.01 4.34 10.05
C GLN A 174 -22.56 3.92 11.41
N ALA A 175 -21.87 3.00 12.10
CA ALA A 175 -22.21 2.60 13.46
C ALA A 175 -21.60 3.49 14.56
N GLY A 176 -20.87 4.55 14.18
CA GLY A 176 -20.33 5.55 15.11
C GLY A 176 -18.99 5.18 15.74
N TYR A 177 -18.30 4.15 15.26
CA TYR A 177 -16.98 3.77 15.79
C TYR A 177 -15.86 4.64 15.20
N ARG A 178 -14.76 4.77 15.95
CA ARG A 178 -13.50 5.35 15.49
C ARG A 178 -12.67 4.27 14.78
N VAL A 179 -12.26 4.59 13.57
CA VAL A 179 -11.58 3.67 12.66
C VAL A 179 -10.25 4.26 12.23
N VAL A 180 -9.19 3.47 12.36
CA VAL A 180 -7.92 3.71 11.69
C VAL A 180 -7.78 2.74 10.52
N GLY A 181 -7.63 3.29 9.32
CA GLY A 181 -7.28 2.52 8.12
C GLY A 181 -5.76 2.42 8.00
N ALA A 182 -5.23 1.22 7.79
CA ALA A 182 -3.80 1.03 7.65
C ALA A 182 -3.43 0.10 6.50
N LYS A 183 -2.29 0.37 5.84
CA LYS A 183 -1.67 -0.56 4.88
C LYS A 183 -0.22 -0.83 5.27
N LEU A 184 0.06 -2.03 5.74
CA LEU A 184 1.37 -2.30 6.37
C LEU A 184 2.47 -2.72 5.39
N THR A 185 2.09 -3.18 4.19
CA THR A 185 3.04 -3.71 3.19
C THR A 185 2.67 -3.33 1.77
N GLY A 186 3.62 -3.47 0.85
CA GLY A 186 3.45 -3.30 -0.59
C GLY A 186 4.37 -2.23 -1.18
N ALA A 187 3.98 -1.69 -2.32
CA ALA A 187 4.64 -0.55 -2.98
C ALA A 187 3.79 0.71 -2.82
N GLY A 188 4.42 1.86 -2.55
CA GLY A 188 3.74 3.09 -2.19
C GLY A 188 2.74 3.55 -3.26
N ARG A 189 1.49 3.78 -2.82
CA ARG A 189 0.35 4.29 -3.58
C ARG A 189 -0.63 4.93 -2.59
N PHE A 190 -0.67 6.25 -2.56
CA PHE A 190 -1.48 6.97 -1.59
C PHE A 190 -2.98 6.75 -1.83
N LYS A 191 -3.42 6.53 -3.07
CA LYS A 191 -4.81 6.17 -3.39
C LYS A 191 -5.35 4.97 -2.61
N ASP A 192 -4.50 4.01 -2.26
CA ASP A 192 -4.94 2.75 -1.65
C ASP A 192 -5.45 3.03 -0.23
N ILE A 193 -4.75 3.89 0.48
CA ILE A 193 -5.06 4.31 1.84
C ILE A 193 -6.03 5.50 1.86
N LEU A 194 -5.95 6.44 0.90
CA LEU A 194 -6.98 7.48 0.72
C LEU A 194 -8.39 6.90 0.55
N ALA A 195 -8.49 5.72 -0.04
CA ALA A 195 -9.75 5.02 -0.17
C ALA A 195 -10.47 4.81 1.19
N PHE A 196 -9.72 4.52 2.25
CA PHE A 196 -10.25 4.35 3.60
C PHE A 196 -10.65 5.71 4.19
N LYS A 197 -9.89 6.77 3.88
CA LYS A 197 -10.25 8.13 4.26
C LYS A 197 -11.57 8.58 3.62
N ASP A 198 -11.76 8.30 2.34
CA ASP A 198 -13.00 8.57 1.61
C ASP A 198 -14.20 7.79 2.20
N ALA A 199 -13.95 6.63 2.80
CA ALA A 199 -14.96 5.83 3.49
C ALA A 199 -15.22 6.31 4.95
N GLY A 200 -14.55 7.36 5.38
CA GLY A 200 -14.76 8.02 6.67
C GLY A 200 -13.78 7.64 7.78
N ALA A 201 -12.69 6.91 7.49
CA ALA A 201 -11.68 6.62 8.51
C ALA A 201 -11.16 7.91 9.19
N ASP A 202 -11.02 7.86 10.51
CA ASP A 202 -10.59 9.01 11.31
C ASP A 202 -9.12 9.32 11.04
N ALA A 203 -8.30 8.26 11.01
CA ALA A 203 -6.89 8.30 10.66
C ALA A 203 -6.56 7.27 9.56
N ILE A 204 -5.53 7.59 8.79
CA ILE A 204 -5.02 6.75 7.73
C ILE A 204 -3.50 6.69 7.78
N LEU A 205 -2.94 5.48 7.69
CA LEU A 205 -1.49 5.24 7.77
C LEU A 205 -1.05 4.17 6.75
N ASP A 206 0.14 4.31 6.20
CA ASP A 206 0.85 3.23 5.50
C ASP A 206 2.36 3.27 5.78
N PHE A 207 3.09 2.28 5.25
CA PHE A 207 4.54 2.16 5.43
C PHE A 207 5.36 3.36 4.93
N VAL A 208 4.80 4.25 4.09
CA VAL A 208 5.47 5.50 3.71
C VAL A 208 5.53 6.47 4.88
N ASP A 209 4.57 6.43 5.81
CA ASP A 209 4.57 7.29 7.00
C ASP A 209 5.70 6.96 7.99
N VAL A 210 6.33 5.79 7.82
CA VAL A 210 7.57 5.36 8.52
C VAL A 210 8.79 5.33 7.60
N GLY A 211 8.72 6.01 6.46
CA GLY A 211 9.88 6.28 5.60
C GLY A 211 10.19 5.21 4.56
N LEU A 212 9.29 4.25 4.33
CA LEU A 212 9.50 3.20 3.32
C LEU A 212 8.81 3.54 1.99
N PRO A 213 9.50 3.55 0.84
CA PRO A 213 8.88 3.73 -0.48
C PRO A 213 8.14 2.47 -0.96
N SER A 214 8.60 1.31 -0.48
CA SER A 214 7.95 0.01 -0.51
C SER A 214 8.46 -0.81 0.67
N SER A 215 7.72 -1.84 1.08
CA SER A 215 8.16 -2.74 2.16
C SER A 215 9.11 -3.85 1.69
N ILE A 216 9.73 -3.71 0.50
CA ILE A 216 10.82 -4.57 0.05
C ILE A 216 12.13 -4.06 0.67
N CYS A 217 12.48 -4.63 1.82
CA CYS A 217 13.69 -4.32 2.57
C CYS A 217 14.06 -5.52 3.48
N PRO A 218 15.27 -5.54 4.06
CA PRO A 218 15.63 -6.53 5.07
C PRO A 218 14.58 -6.61 6.19
N LYS A 219 14.31 -7.83 6.66
CA LYS A 219 13.25 -8.12 7.63
C LYS A 219 13.42 -7.33 8.91
N GLU A 220 14.65 -7.16 9.38
CA GLU A 220 14.99 -6.44 10.60
C GLU A 220 14.64 -4.95 10.50
N ILE A 221 14.91 -4.35 9.34
CA ILE A 221 14.52 -2.95 9.06
C ILE A 221 13.00 -2.86 9.01
N TYR A 222 12.34 -3.78 8.32
CA TYR A 222 10.87 -3.79 8.26
C TYR A 222 10.23 -3.91 9.63
N GLN A 223 10.72 -4.79 10.51
CA GLN A 223 10.21 -4.97 11.86
C GLN A 223 10.31 -3.69 12.70
N GLN A 224 11.43 -2.99 12.65
CA GLN A 224 11.58 -1.69 13.33
C GLN A 224 10.58 -0.64 12.82
N LYS A 225 10.39 -0.57 11.50
CA LYS A 225 9.41 0.34 10.89
C LYS A 225 7.97 -0.06 11.22
N LEU A 226 7.70 -1.37 11.30
CA LEU A 226 6.41 -1.90 11.69
C LEU A 226 6.08 -1.55 13.15
N GLU A 227 7.02 -1.69 14.08
CA GLU A 227 6.83 -1.27 15.49
C GLU A 227 6.48 0.22 15.62
N GLN A 228 7.15 1.08 14.85
CA GLN A 228 6.83 2.51 14.78
C GLN A 228 5.39 2.72 14.24
N MET A 229 5.04 2.02 13.16
CA MET A 229 3.71 2.12 12.55
C MET A 229 2.61 1.61 13.50
N LEU A 230 2.83 0.52 14.23
CA LEU A 230 1.90 0.02 15.24
C LEU A 230 1.75 1.00 16.41
N SER A 231 2.82 1.67 16.82
CA SER A 231 2.76 2.73 17.84
C SER A 231 1.96 3.94 17.34
N MET A 232 2.12 4.32 16.06
CA MET A 232 1.35 5.40 15.42
C MET A 232 -0.13 5.06 15.34
N ILE A 233 -0.47 3.82 14.96
CA ILE A 233 -1.85 3.32 14.90
C ILE A 233 -2.48 3.35 16.30
N SER A 234 -1.77 2.85 17.31
CA SER A 234 -2.25 2.81 18.69
C SER A 234 -2.50 4.22 19.25
N SER A 235 -1.65 5.18 18.90
CA SER A 235 -1.78 6.59 19.30
C SER A 235 -3.03 7.29 18.73
N GLN A 236 -3.67 6.71 17.70
CA GLN A 236 -4.96 7.24 17.20
C GLN A 236 -6.12 6.93 18.15
N ASN A 237 -5.91 6.05 19.13
CA ASN A 237 -6.94 5.58 20.05
C ASN A 237 -8.19 5.08 19.30
N ALA A 238 -8.05 4.43 18.14
CA ALA A 238 -9.21 3.94 17.39
C ALA A 238 -9.89 2.76 18.10
N ASP A 239 -11.18 2.56 17.85
CA ASP A 239 -11.92 1.43 18.40
C ASP A 239 -11.62 0.15 17.60
N ILE A 240 -11.31 0.28 16.31
CA ILE A 240 -10.94 -0.81 15.39
C ILE A 240 -9.88 -0.34 14.38
N ALA A 241 -8.96 -1.24 14.02
CA ALA A 241 -8.02 -1.06 12.92
C ALA A 241 -8.45 -1.91 11.71
N ILE A 242 -8.61 -1.27 10.55
CA ILE A 242 -8.90 -1.92 9.27
C ILE A 242 -7.58 -1.99 8.50
N VAL A 243 -6.96 -3.17 8.49
CA VAL A 243 -5.56 -3.33 8.08
C VAL A 243 -5.46 -4.13 6.78
N GLU A 244 -4.89 -3.52 5.75
CA GLU A 244 -4.54 -4.18 4.49
C GLU A 244 -3.08 -4.66 4.48
N ILE A 245 -2.87 -5.93 4.15
CA ILE A 245 -1.57 -6.45 3.73
C ILE A 245 -1.51 -6.35 2.21
N GLY A 246 -0.65 -5.45 1.72
CA GLY A 246 -0.43 -5.29 0.30
C GLY A 246 0.20 -6.55 -0.31
N ALA A 247 -0.01 -6.71 -1.62
CA ALA A 247 0.46 -7.88 -2.36
C ALA A 247 -0.10 -9.22 -1.80
N SER A 248 0.44 -10.34 -2.28
CA SER A 248 0.32 -11.64 -1.61
C SER A 248 1.42 -11.74 -0.55
N PRO A 249 1.20 -12.38 0.62
CA PRO A 249 2.24 -12.47 1.63
C PRO A 249 3.48 -13.30 1.21
N LEU A 250 3.43 -14.03 0.08
CA LEU A 250 4.58 -14.72 -0.53
C LEU A 250 5.48 -13.78 -1.33
N GLU A 251 4.97 -12.60 -1.70
CA GLU A 251 5.76 -11.60 -2.40
C GLU A 251 6.73 -10.93 -1.39
N PRO A 252 7.88 -10.40 -1.83
CA PRO A 252 8.99 -9.98 -0.97
C PRO A 252 8.73 -8.63 -0.25
N TYR A 253 7.51 -8.43 0.25
CA TYR A 253 7.03 -7.22 0.92
C TYR A 253 6.92 -7.37 2.44
N ASN A 254 7.47 -8.43 3.03
CA ASN A 254 7.38 -8.72 4.47
C ASN A 254 5.92 -8.88 4.98
N GLY A 255 5.03 -9.40 4.15
CA GLY A 255 3.62 -9.63 4.50
C GLY A 255 3.42 -10.65 5.62
N ASP A 256 4.24 -11.69 5.65
CA ASP A 256 4.32 -12.68 6.73
C ASP A 256 4.60 -12.03 8.09
N SER A 257 5.63 -11.17 8.13
CA SER A 257 6.09 -10.50 9.35
C SER A 257 5.04 -9.52 9.88
N ALA A 258 4.31 -8.85 8.99
CA ALA A 258 3.19 -8.00 9.34
C ALA A 258 2.02 -8.78 9.94
N ILE A 259 1.67 -9.93 9.37
CA ILE A 259 0.59 -10.78 9.87
C ILE A 259 0.95 -11.36 11.24
N ASP A 260 2.19 -11.84 11.41
CA ASP A 260 2.64 -12.41 12.67
C ASP A 260 2.62 -11.38 13.81
N ALA A 261 3.04 -10.14 13.55
CA ALA A 261 2.98 -9.06 14.53
C ALA A 261 1.56 -8.69 14.96
N LEU A 262 0.55 -8.95 14.12
CA LEU A 262 -0.86 -8.66 14.41
C LEU A 262 -1.63 -9.84 14.97
N ARG A 263 -1.03 -11.04 14.98
CA ARG A 263 -1.75 -12.33 15.15
C ARG A 263 -2.71 -12.35 16.34
N GLU A 264 -2.29 -11.82 17.49
CA GLU A 264 -3.09 -11.81 18.73
C GLU A 264 -4.24 -10.79 18.71
N HIS A 265 -4.18 -9.80 17.82
CA HIS A 265 -5.13 -8.69 17.72
C HIS A 265 -6.14 -8.86 16.58
N ILE A 266 -5.88 -9.79 15.65
CA ILE A 266 -6.79 -10.10 14.55
C ILE A 266 -8.08 -10.69 15.11
N LYS A 267 -9.20 -10.00 14.87
CA LYS A 267 -10.54 -10.46 15.22
C LYS A 267 -11.28 -11.04 14.02
N CYS A 268 -10.97 -10.57 12.81
CA CYS A 268 -11.61 -11.04 11.58
C CYS A 268 -10.61 -10.98 10.43
N THR A 269 -10.53 -12.05 9.63
CA THR A 269 -9.72 -12.12 8.42
C THR A 269 -10.61 -12.21 7.18
N ILE A 270 -10.45 -11.25 6.28
CA ILE A 270 -11.15 -11.19 4.99
C ILE A 270 -10.13 -11.42 3.88
N LEU A 271 -10.30 -12.52 3.14
CA LEU A 271 -9.44 -12.90 2.03
C LEU A 271 -10.07 -12.49 0.69
N SER A 272 -9.46 -11.52 0.00
CA SER A 272 -9.85 -11.16 -1.37
C SER A 272 -9.10 -12.02 -2.40
N ALA A 273 -9.83 -12.75 -3.23
CA ALA A 273 -9.26 -13.67 -4.21
C ALA A 273 -9.79 -13.44 -5.62
N SER A 274 -8.94 -13.76 -6.61
CA SER A 274 -9.31 -13.71 -8.02
C SER A 274 -9.99 -14.99 -8.52
N ASP A 275 -9.71 -16.12 -7.87
CA ASP A 275 -10.15 -17.46 -8.28
C ASP A 275 -10.31 -18.39 -7.05
N PRO A 276 -11.28 -19.32 -7.04
CA PRO A 276 -11.49 -20.24 -5.91
C PRO A 276 -10.30 -21.15 -5.56
N TYR A 277 -9.48 -21.60 -6.52
CA TYR A 277 -8.29 -22.40 -6.22
C TYR A 277 -7.17 -21.54 -5.62
N ALA A 278 -7.09 -20.26 -5.99
CA ALA A 278 -6.15 -19.34 -5.37
C ALA A 278 -6.44 -19.15 -3.87
N VAL A 279 -7.72 -19.17 -3.47
CA VAL A 279 -8.13 -19.20 -2.06
C VAL A 279 -7.51 -20.41 -1.35
N HIS A 280 -7.76 -21.60 -1.88
CA HIS A 280 -7.23 -22.85 -1.32
C HIS A 280 -5.71 -22.86 -1.22
N GLY A 281 -5.03 -22.36 -2.26
CA GLY A 281 -3.58 -22.23 -2.31
C GLY A 281 -3.04 -21.32 -1.21
N LEU A 282 -3.63 -20.13 -1.04
CA LEU A 282 -3.20 -19.18 0.00
C LEU A 282 -3.46 -19.71 1.40
N MET A 283 -4.65 -20.30 1.65
CA MET A 283 -4.97 -20.91 2.93
C MET A 283 -3.94 -21.98 3.32
N LYS A 284 -3.57 -22.86 2.38
CA LYS A 284 -2.54 -23.88 2.61
C LYS A 284 -1.14 -23.31 2.79
N ALA A 285 -0.77 -22.28 2.03
CA ALA A 285 0.58 -21.72 2.07
C ALA A 285 0.87 -20.98 3.37
N PHE A 286 -0.14 -20.39 4.01
CA PHE A 286 0.03 -19.58 5.23
C PHE A 286 -0.59 -20.18 6.49
N ASP A 287 -1.21 -21.35 6.36
CA ASP A 287 -1.99 -21.96 7.45
C ASP A 287 -3.02 -20.96 8.03
N ILE A 288 -3.72 -20.26 7.13
CA ILE A 288 -4.75 -19.26 7.47
C ILE A 288 -6.11 -19.79 7.05
N VAL A 289 -7.09 -19.66 7.93
CA VAL A 289 -8.51 -19.87 7.61
C VAL A 289 -9.22 -18.52 7.72
N PRO A 290 -9.63 -17.90 6.60
CA PRO A 290 -10.35 -16.63 6.65
C PRO A 290 -11.79 -16.81 7.13
N ASP A 291 -12.33 -15.81 7.81
CA ASP A 291 -13.74 -15.75 8.19
C ASP A 291 -14.65 -15.55 6.97
N ILE A 292 -14.14 -14.79 5.98
CA ILE A 292 -14.84 -14.45 4.75
C ILE A 292 -13.87 -14.46 3.58
N VAL A 293 -14.28 -15.09 2.48
CA VAL A 293 -13.68 -14.90 1.16
C VAL A 293 -14.51 -13.93 0.34
N THR A 294 -13.85 -13.01 -0.37
CA THR A 294 -14.46 -12.04 -1.26
C THR A 294 -13.59 -11.78 -2.49
N GLY A 295 -13.91 -10.74 -3.26
CA GLY A 295 -13.22 -10.36 -4.49
C GLY A 295 -13.84 -11.01 -5.73
N ILE A 296 -13.08 -11.04 -6.82
CA ILE A 296 -13.54 -11.51 -8.13
C ILE A 296 -14.06 -12.96 -8.05
N ALA A 297 -13.45 -13.79 -7.17
CA ALA A 297 -13.88 -15.17 -6.92
C ALA A 297 -15.34 -15.29 -6.44
N THR A 298 -15.93 -14.21 -5.94
CA THR A 298 -17.30 -14.18 -5.39
C THR A 298 -18.30 -13.43 -6.26
N ASN A 299 -17.90 -12.93 -7.43
CA ASN A 299 -18.78 -12.13 -8.30
C ASN A 299 -19.97 -12.91 -8.89
N THR A 300 -19.96 -14.24 -8.82
CA THR A 300 -21.06 -15.10 -9.32
C THR A 300 -21.42 -16.16 -8.28
N LEU A 301 -22.67 -16.63 -8.33
CA LEU A 301 -23.13 -17.73 -7.49
C LEU A 301 -22.31 -19.01 -7.68
N ALA A 302 -21.83 -19.27 -8.89
CA ALA A 302 -20.95 -20.40 -9.18
C ALA A 302 -19.60 -20.27 -8.45
N GLY A 303 -18.99 -19.07 -8.50
CA GLY A 303 -17.74 -18.78 -7.79
C GLY A 303 -17.89 -18.92 -6.27
N VAL A 304 -18.95 -18.33 -5.70
CA VAL A 304 -19.29 -18.47 -4.27
C VAL A 304 -19.40 -19.94 -3.87
N ARG A 305 -20.24 -20.73 -4.57
CA ARG A 305 -20.42 -22.17 -4.27
C ARG A 305 -19.12 -22.96 -4.40
N MET A 306 -18.26 -22.59 -5.34
CA MET A 306 -16.99 -23.27 -5.56
C MET A 306 -16.00 -22.99 -4.43
N VAL A 307 -15.90 -21.74 -3.97
CA VAL A 307 -15.11 -21.39 -2.77
C VAL A 307 -15.61 -22.17 -1.56
N GLU A 308 -16.92 -22.13 -1.30
CA GLU A 308 -17.52 -22.80 -0.14
C GLU A 308 -17.28 -24.32 -0.17
N LYS A 309 -17.45 -24.95 -1.34
CA LYS A 309 -17.24 -26.39 -1.52
C LYS A 309 -15.76 -26.79 -1.36
N LEU A 310 -14.86 -26.04 -1.98
CA LEU A 310 -13.43 -26.38 -2.02
C LEU A 310 -12.73 -26.04 -0.71
N CYS A 311 -13.00 -24.85 -0.17
CA CYS A 311 -12.25 -24.25 0.92
C CYS A 311 -12.98 -24.35 2.26
N ARG A 312 -14.28 -24.70 2.27
CA ARG A 312 -15.12 -24.82 3.47
C ARG A 312 -15.19 -23.53 4.32
N VAL A 313 -15.08 -22.39 3.65
CA VAL A 313 -15.19 -21.04 4.24
C VAL A 313 -16.32 -20.27 3.58
N LYS A 314 -16.92 -19.31 4.29
CA LYS A 314 -17.99 -18.48 3.74
C LYS A 314 -17.45 -17.57 2.64
N ALA A 315 -18.22 -17.43 1.57
CA ALA A 315 -17.89 -16.54 0.46
C ALA A 315 -18.99 -15.49 0.26
N LEU A 316 -18.62 -14.20 0.25
CA LEU A 316 -19.55 -13.08 0.08
C LEU A 316 -19.01 -12.08 -0.94
N ASN A 317 -19.86 -11.67 -1.88
CA ASN A 317 -19.59 -10.52 -2.73
C ASN A 317 -19.93 -9.23 -1.98
N LEU A 318 -18.93 -8.58 -1.37
CA LEU A 318 -19.18 -7.42 -0.51
C LEU A 318 -19.68 -6.18 -1.28
N ILE A 319 -19.54 -6.15 -2.61
CA ILE A 319 -20.05 -5.07 -3.47
C ILE A 319 -21.56 -5.23 -3.66
N ASP A 320 -22.07 -6.47 -3.59
CA ASP A 320 -23.49 -6.76 -3.65
C ASP A 320 -24.16 -6.42 -2.30
N SER A 321 -25.01 -5.39 -2.31
CA SER A 321 -25.70 -4.89 -1.13
C SER A 321 -26.60 -5.93 -0.46
N THR A 322 -27.04 -6.96 -1.19
CA THR A 322 -27.84 -8.05 -0.62
C THR A 322 -27.06 -8.89 0.39
N THR A 323 -25.72 -8.87 0.32
CA THR A 323 -24.84 -9.61 1.24
C THR A 323 -24.55 -8.85 2.55
N MET A 324 -24.96 -7.58 2.64
CA MET A 324 -24.61 -6.66 3.72
C MET A 324 -25.04 -7.16 5.11
N THR A 325 -26.26 -7.72 5.21
CA THR A 325 -26.75 -8.31 6.47
C THR A 325 -25.89 -9.49 6.90
N GLY A 326 -25.46 -10.32 5.94
CA GLY A 326 -24.57 -11.45 6.19
C GLY A 326 -23.20 -11.01 6.68
N LEU A 327 -22.63 -9.98 6.04
CA LEU A 327 -21.35 -9.37 6.43
C LEU A 327 -21.41 -8.80 7.85
N LYS A 328 -22.41 -7.95 8.16
CA LYS A 328 -22.60 -7.37 9.50
C LYS A 328 -22.70 -8.45 10.58
N ARG A 329 -23.45 -9.53 10.33
CA ARG A 329 -23.57 -10.65 11.28
C ARG A 329 -22.23 -11.34 11.55
N ILE A 330 -21.42 -11.56 10.52
CA ILE A 330 -20.08 -12.17 10.70
C ILE A 330 -19.18 -11.22 11.48
N LEU A 331 -19.14 -9.93 11.10
CA LEU A 331 -18.36 -8.92 11.81
C LEU A 331 -18.77 -8.85 13.29
N THR A 332 -20.07 -8.85 13.62
CA THR A 332 -20.52 -8.85 15.01
C THR A 332 -20.07 -10.12 15.75
N ALA A 333 -20.20 -11.29 15.13
CA ALA A 333 -19.80 -12.55 15.75
C ALA A 333 -18.29 -12.65 16.02
N THR A 334 -17.46 -12.12 15.12
CA THR A 334 -16.00 -12.24 15.21
C THR A 334 -15.36 -11.11 16.01
N THR A 335 -15.94 -9.90 15.96
CA THR A 335 -15.35 -8.71 16.58
C THR A 335 -16.06 -8.25 17.86
N GLY A 336 -17.31 -8.69 18.09
CA GLY A 336 -18.15 -8.26 19.22
C GLY A 336 -18.82 -6.88 19.03
N PHE A 337 -18.56 -6.18 17.93
CA PHE A 337 -19.16 -4.87 17.66
C PHE A 337 -20.60 -4.99 17.13
N SER A 338 -21.49 -4.11 17.58
CA SER A 338 -22.87 -4.02 17.10
C SER A 338 -23.00 -3.00 15.96
N PHE A 339 -23.82 -3.33 14.95
CA PHE A 339 -24.10 -2.48 13.77
C PHE A 339 -25.60 -2.23 13.57
N GLU A 340 -26.39 -2.46 14.61
CA GLU A 340 -27.80 -2.07 14.66
C GLU A 340 -27.89 -0.54 14.77
N GLN A 341 -28.82 0.06 14.03
CA GLN A 341 -29.01 1.51 14.07
C GLN A 341 -29.51 1.91 15.47
N LYS A 342 -28.78 2.80 16.14
CA LYS A 342 -29.30 3.50 17.33
C LYS A 342 -30.32 4.56 16.94
#